data_AF-A0AA50DXA3-F1
#
_entry.id   AF-A0AA50DXA3-F1
#
_cell.length_a   1.000
_cell.length_b   1.000
_cell.length_c   1.000
_cell.angle_alpha   90.00
_cell.angle_beta   90.00
_cell.angle_gamma   90.00
#
_symmetry.space_group_name_H-M   'P 1'
#
loop_
_entity.id
_entity.type
_entity.pdbx_description
1 polymer ?
#
loop_
_entity_poly.entity_id
_entity_poly.type
_entity_poly.pdbx_seq_one_letter_code
_entity_poly.pdbx_strand_id
1 'polypeptide(L)'
;MKLRYQYRFYPTNQQRQGLAQLFGCVRVVWNDTLAFCKDSEKLPSYNALSKRLTECKQTEEKIWLTDVSAVPLQQSIRNLSAAYKNFFDSVNGKRKGKRLILLNSKVEDPNSLLLLPVPDLS
;
A
#
# COMPACT_ATOMS: atom_id res chain seq x y z
N MET A 1 -31.37 8.51 -4.52
CA MET A 1 -30.60 8.47 -5.77
C MET A 1 -29.24 9.13 -5.54
N LYS A 2 -28.11 8.40 -5.56
CA LYS A 2 -26.77 9.01 -5.45
C LYS A 2 -26.33 9.46 -6.84
N LEU A 3 -26.29 10.77 -7.06
CA LEU A 3 -25.72 11.36 -8.28
C LEU A 3 -24.21 11.11 -8.29
N ARG A 4 -23.67 10.70 -9.45
CA ARG A 4 -22.24 10.58 -9.68
C ARG A 4 -21.82 11.69 -10.63
N TYR A 5 -20.87 12.52 -10.20
CA TYR A 5 -20.34 13.61 -10.99
C TYR A 5 -18.95 13.25 -11.50
N GLN A 6 -18.67 13.59 -12.75
CA GLN A 6 -17.33 13.52 -13.33
C GLN A 6 -16.84 14.94 -13.59
N TYR A 7 -15.63 15.24 -13.13
CA TYR A 7 -14.99 16.53 -13.33
C TYR A 7 -13.64 16.35 -13.97
N ARG A 8 -13.28 17.28 -14.86
CA ARG A 8 -11.94 17.38 -15.41
C ARG A 8 -11.19 18.50 -14.70
N PHE A 9 -10.05 18.16 -14.11
CA PHE A 9 -9.22 19.09 -13.36
C PHE A 9 -8.01 19.52 -14.21
N TYR A 10 -7.72 20.82 -14.22
CA TYR A 10 -6.59 21.42 -14.94
C TYR A 10 -5.68 22.15 -13.94
N PRO A 11 -4.70 21.45 -13.34
CA PRO A 11 -3.84 22.04 -12.33
C PRO A 11 -2.90 23.11 -12.92
N THR A 12 -2.56 24.12 -12.11
CA THR A 12 -1.47 25.06 -12.40
C THR A 12 -0.10 24.36 -12.33
N ASN A 13 0.96 25.00 -12.81
CA ASN A 13 2.34 24.46 -12.72
C ASN A 13 2.72 24.07 -11.29
N GLN A 14 2.46 24.96 -10.32
CA GLN A 14 2.77 24.72 -8.91
C GLN A 14 1.96 23.54 -8.32
N GLN A 15 0.68 23.44 -8.68
CA GLN A 15 -0.17 22.32 -8.25
C GLN A 15 0.32 20.99 -8.83
N ARG A 16 0.76 20.97 -10.10
CA ARG A 16 1.36 19.76 -10.72
C ARG A 16 2.58 19.28 -9.97
N GLN A 17 3.48 20.20 -9.58
CA GLN A 17 4.66 19.86 -8.80
C GLN A 17 4.29 19.28 -7.43
N GLY A 18 3.38 19.93 -6.70
CA GLY A 18 2.91 19.43 -5.40
C GLY A 18 2.24 18.06 -5.49
N LEU A 19 1.45 17.83 -6.54
CA LEU A 19 0.83 16.52 -6.79
C LEU A 19 1.88 15.45 -7.14
N ALA A 20 2.86 15.79 -7.97
CA ALA A 20 3.94 14.87 -8.32
C ALA A 20 4.75 14.46 -7.09
N GLN A 21 5.11 15.42 -6.23
CA GLN A 21 5.78 15.16 -4.95
C GLN A 21 4.91 14.27 -4.05
N LEU A 22 3.64 14.62 -3.88
CA LEU A 22 2.71 13.84 -3.07
C LEU A 22 2.60 12.38 -3.54
N PHE A 23 2.40 12.15 -4.84
CA PHE A 23 2.29 10.81 -5.40
C PHE A 23 3.62 10.04 -5.32
N GLY A 24 4.75 10.72 -5.47
CA GLY A 24 6.08 10.16 -5.23
C GLY A 24 6.24 9.66 -3.79
N CYS A 25 5.98 10.52 -2.81
CA CYS A 25 6.04 10.17 -1.38
C CYS A 25 5.11 8.99 -1.05
N VAL A 26 3.86 9.02 -1.55
CA VAL A 26 2.88 7.95 -1.34
C VAL A 26 3.39 6.61 -1.89
N ARG A 27 4.01 6.61 -3.08
CA ARG A 27 4.58 5.40 -3.70
C ARG A 27 5.75 4.86 -2.90
N VAL A 28 6.64 5.71 -2.39
CA VAL A 28 7.76 5.27 -1.56
C VAL A 28 7.27 4.64 -0.27
N VAL A 29 6.34 5.28 0.45
CA VAL A 29 5.76 4.71 1.68
C VAL A 29 5.06 3.38 1.40
N TRP A 30 4.33 3.26 0.28
CA TRP A 30 3.72 1.99 -0.12
C TRP A 30 4.77 0.89 -0.31
N ASN A 31 5.84 1.17 -1.06
CA ASN A 31 6.89 0.20 -1.34
C ASN A 31 7.66 -0.20 -0.07
N ASP A 32 7.99 0.76 0.78
CA ASP A 32 8.67 0.52 2.07
C ASP A 32 7.85 -0.33 3.03
N THR A 33 6.53 -0.11 3.04
CA THR A 33 5.60 -0.87 3.89
C THR A 33 5.36 -2.25 3.31
N LEU A 34 5.26 -2.38 1.99
CA LEU A 34 5.18 -3.66 1.29
C LEU A 34 6.42 -4.52 1.54
N ALA A 35 7.63 -3.97 1.39
CA ALA A 35 8.88 -4.68 1.64
C ALA A 35 8.92 -5.22 3.07
N PHE A 36 8.58 -4.38 4.05
CA PHE A 36 8.51 -4.82 5.45
C PHE A 36 7.44 -5.88 5.71
N CYS A 37 6.30 -5.81 5.05
CA CYS A 37 5.28 -6.84 5.16
C CYS A 37 5.72 -8.17 4.54
N LYS A 38 6.58 -8.15 3.52
CA LYS A 38 7.18 -9.36 2.92
C LYS A 38 8.20 -10.00 3.84
N ASP A 39 9.01 -9.19 4.53
CA ASP A 39 10.02 -9.67 5.47
C ASP A 39 9.39 -10.17 6.79
N SER A 40 8.18 -9.71 7.10
CA SER A 40 7.44 -10.14 8.28
C SER A 40 6.63 -11.41 8.02
N GLU A 41 6.69 -12.38 8.93
CA GLU A 41 5.86 -13.59 8.87
C GLU A 41 4.34 -13.33 8.96
N LYS A 42 3.94 -12.19 9.53
CA LYS A 42 2.53 -11.80 9.74
C LYS A 42 2.30 -10.36 9.32
N LEU A 43 1.15 -10.09 8.68
CA LEU A 43 0.78 -8.73 8.32
C LEU A 43 0.75 -7.85 9.58
N PRO A 44 1.61 -6.83 9.69
CA PRO A 44 1.66 -5.98 10.86
C PRO A 44 0.38 -5.16 11.00
N SER A 45 0.01 -4.83 12.25
CA SER A 45 -1.11 -3.93 12.52
C SER A 45 -0.86 -2.54 11.93
N TYR A 46 -1.94 -1.87 11.50
CA TYR A 46 -1.88 -0.47 11.05
C TYR A 46 -1.15 0.44 12.06
N ASN A 47 -1.37 0.24 13.36
CA ASN A 47 -0.72 1.06 14.39
C ASN A 47 0.80 0.86 14.40
N ALA A 48 1.28 -0.37 14.16
CA ALA A 48 2.70 -0.67 14.07
C ALA A 48 3.32 -0.03 12.82
N LEU A 49 2.65 -0.14 11.67
CA LEU A 49 3.09 0.48 10.42
C LEU A 49 3.07 2.01 10.50
N SER A 50 2.08 2.59 11.17
CA SER A 50 1.99 4.03 11.39
C SER A 50 3.09 4.53 12.31
N LYS A 51 3.44 3.78 13.37
CA LYS A 51 4.56 4.13 14.25
C LYS A 51 5.89 4.10 13.48
N ARG A 52 6.11 3.05 12.70
CA ARG A 52 7.29 2.93 11.83
C ARG A 52 7.39 4.08 10.83
N LEU A 53 6.27 4.49 10.22
CA LEU A 53 6.25 5.66 9.33
C LEU A 53 6.72 6.93 10.06
N THR A 54 6.27 7.14 11.30
CA THR A 54 6.70 8.28 12.11
C THR A 54 8.21 8.24 12.38
N GLU A 55 8.76 7.07 12.70
CA GLU A 55 10.20 6.87 12.90
C GLU A 55 10.99 7.11 11.61
N CYS A 56 10.55 6.55 10.48
CA CYS A 56 11.20 6.75 9.18
C CYS A 56 11.23 8.23 8.78
N LYS A 57 10.19 9.01 9.08
CA LYS A 57 10.15 10.45 8.79
C LYS A 57 11.17 11.28 9.59
N GLN A 58 11.75 10.71 10.64
CA GLN A 58 12.79 11.35 11.46
C GLN A 58 14.20 11.00 10.99
N THR A 59 14.36 10.02 10.12
CA THR A 59 15.66 9.64 9.55
C THR A 59 16.09 10.63 8.46
N GLU A 60 17.38 10.96 8.39
CA GLU A 60 17.94 11.89 7.39
C GLU A 60 17.60 11.48 5.95
N GLU A 61 17.63 10.18 5.65
CA GLU A 61 17.32 9.64 4.32
C GLU A 61 15.87 9.87 3.86
N LYS A 62 14.94 10.08 4.80
CA LYS A 62 13.49 10.08 4.56
C LYS A 62 12.78 11.30 5.15
N ILE A 63 13.53 12.30 5.59
CA ILE A 63 12.97 13.53 6.16
C ILE A 63 12.13 14.31 5.14
N TRP A 64 12.43 14.20 3.86
CA TRP A 64 11.65 14.79 2.75
C TRP A 64 10.20 14.27 2.67
N LEU A 65 9.86 13.15 3.33
CA LEU A 65 8.46 12.71 3.51
C LEU A 65 7.66 13.63 4.45
N THR A 66 8.31 14.57 5.13
CA THR A 66 7.66 15.61 5.96
C THR A 66 7.13 16.78 5.13
N ASP A 67 7.62 16.97 3.90
CA ASP A 67 7.21 18.05 3.00
C ASP A 67 5.77 17.91 2.47
N VAL A 68 5.20 16.71 2.60
CA VAL A 68 3.83 16.40 2.19
C VAL A 68 2.95 16.08 3.39
N SER A 69 1.63 16.26 3.22
CA SER A 69 0.66 15.89 4.25
C SER A 69 0.82 14.43 4.67
N ALA A 70 0.74 14.16 5.97
CA ALA A 70 0.78 12.80 6.50
C ALA A 70 -0.48 11.98 6.14
N VAL A 71 -1.59 12.64 5.79
CA VAL A 71 -2.89 11.96 5.56
C VAL A 71 -2.81 11.00 4.37
N PRO A 72 -2.31 11.40 3.17
CA PRO A 72 -2.18 10.46 2.06
C PRO A 72 -1.18 9.34 2.30
N LEU A 73 -0.12 9.59 3.09
CA LEU A 73 0.86 8.56 3.48
C LEU A 73 0.21 7.50 4.40
N GLN A 74 -0.55 7.93 5.40
CA GLN A 74 -1.32 7.00 6.24
C GLN A 74 -2.39 6.25 5.44
N GLN A 75 -3.02 6.93 4.48
CA GLN A 75 -4.00 6.29 3.61
C GLN A 75 -3.37 5.23 2.71
N SER A 76 -2.12 5.40 2.26
CA SER A 76 -1.41 4.39 1.48
C SER A 76 -1.23 3.09 2.28
N ILE A 77 -0.89 3.20 3.56
CA ILE A 77 -0.80 2.05 4.49
C ILE A 77 -2.15 1.33 4.60
N ARG A 78 -3.24 2.07 4.75
CA ARG A 78 -4.60 1.48 4.81
C ARG A 78 -4.97 0.78 3.51
N ASN A 79 -4.66 1.41 2.38
CA ASN A 79 -4.90 0.83 1.07
C ASN A 79 -4.09 -0.48 0.89
N LEU A 80 -2.87 -0.54 1.43
CA LEU A 80 -2.04 -1.76 1.40
C LEU A 80 -2.68 -2.87 2.23
N SER A 81 -3.10 -2.57 3.46
CA SER A 81 -3.80 -3.53 4.32
C SER A 81 -5.06 -4.09 3.64
N ALA A 82 -5.85 -3.23 2.99
CA ALA A 82 -7.02 -3.64 2.22
C ALA A 82 -6.64 -4.49 1.00
N ALA A 83 -5.58 -4.14 0.26
CA ALA A 83 -5.09 -4.90 -0.88
C ALA A 83 -4.61 -6.30 -0.47
N TYR A 84 -3.83 -6.40 0.61
CA TYR A 84 -3.38 -7.67 1.19
C TYR A 84 -4.57 -8.57 1.55
N LYS A 85 -5.52 -8.03 2.31
CA LYS A 85 -6.75 -8.77 2.68
C LYS A 85 -7.51 -9.25 1.45
N ASN A 86 -7.74 -8.36 0.48
CA ASN A 86 -8.46 -8.69 -0.75
C ASN A 86 -7.74 -9.77 -1.57
N PHE A 87 -6.40 -9.74 -1.62
CA PHE A 87 -5.60 -10.74 -2.31
C PHE A 87 -5.82 -12.13 -1.70
N PHE A 88 -5.64 -12.27 -0.39
CA PHE A 88 -5.84 -13.57 0.29
C PHE A 88 -7.29 -14.02 0.31
N ASP A 89 -8.26 -13.11 0.44
CA ASP A 89 -9.68 -13.45 0.31
C ASP A 89 -10.00 -13.96 -1.10
N SER A 90 -9.30 -13.45 -2.13
CA SER A 90 -9.43 -13.92 -3.52
C SER A 90 -8.76 -15.28 -3.75
N VAL A 91 -7.60 -15.53 -3.13
CA VAL A 91 -6.91 -16.83 -3.17
C VAL A 91 -7.75 -17.91 -2.47
N ASN A 92 -8.27 -17.61 -1.28
CA ASN A 92 -9.11 -18.50 -0.49
C ASN A 92 -10.54 -18.67 -1.04
N GLY A 93 -10.88 -18.00 -2.14
CA GLY A 93 -12.22 -18.07 -2.76
C GLY A 93 -13.35 -17.43 -1.95
N LYS A 94 -13.04 -16.64 -0.91
CA LYS A 94 -14.02 -15.90 -0.09
C LYS A 94 -14.57 -14.68 -0.83
N ARG A 95 -13.77 -14.08 -1.71
CA ARG A 95 -14.17 -12.92 -2.53
C ARG A 95 -14.96 -13.38 -3.76
N LYS A 96 -16.11 -12.74 -4.01
CA LYS A 96 -16.85 -12.90 -5.28
C LYS A 96 -16.02 -12.32 -6.44
N GLY A 97 -15.59 -13.16 -7.38
CA GLY A 97 -14.80 -12.75 -8.55
C GLY A 97 -13.84 -13.84 -9.05
N LYS A 98 -12.99 -13.48 -10.01
CA LYS A 98 -11.95 -14.38 -10.54
C LYS A 98 -11.01 -14.79 -9.41
N ARG A 99 -10.92 -16.09 -9.13
CA ARG A 99 -9.97 -16.63 -8.16
C ARG A 99 -8.55 -16.34 -8.64
N LEU A 100 -7.73 -15.79 -7.74
CA LEU A 100 -6.31 -15.65 -7.99
C LEU A 100 -5.65 -16.98 -7.62
N ILE A 101 -4.85 -17.52 -8.52
CA ILE A 101 -4.12 -18.76 -8.30
C ILE A 101 -2.67 -18.36 -8.06
N LEU A 102 -2.10 -18.86 -6.97
CA LEU A 102 -0.68 -18.75 -6.70
C LEU A 102 0.02 -19.81 -7.53
N LEU A 103 0.88 -19.41 -8.47
CA LEU A 103 1.50 -20.31 -9.44
C LEU A 103 2.53 -21.29 -8.86
N ASN A 104 2.67 -21.39 -7.53
CA ASN A 104 3.45 -22.43 -6.87
C ASN A 104 2.72 -22.89 -5.61
N SER A 105 1.97 -23.99 -5.74
CA SER A 105 1.12 -24.54 -4.69
C SER A 105 1.86 -25.59 -3.87
N LYS A 106 2.45 -25.16 -2.76
CA LYS A 106 2.50 -25.97 -1.54
C LYS A 106 2.55 -25.02 -0.35
N VAL A 107 1.38 -24.50 0.01
CA VAL A 107 1.23 -23.65 1.19
C VAL A 107 0.04 -24.19 1.95
N GLU A 108 0.33 -24.98 2.99
CA GLU A 108 -0.66 -25.67 3.82
C GLU A 108 -1.27 -24.77 4.91
N ASP A 109 -0.67 -23.60 5.19
CA ASP A 109 -1.20 -22.66 6.19
C ASP A 109 -1.65 -21.33 5.59
N PRO A 110 -2.80 -20.78 6.03
CA PRO A 110 -3.25 -19.46 5.60
C PRO A 110 -2.30 -18.32 6.01
N ASN A 111 -1.41 -18.55 6.99
CA ASN A 111 -0.36 -17.61 7.38
C ASN A 111 0.96 -17.79 6.60
N SER A 112 1.24 -18.96 6.02
CA SER A 112 2.44 -19.16 5.18
C SER A 112 2.29 -18.55 3.79
N LEU A 113 1.07 -18.13 3.41
CA LEU A 113 0.79 -17.40 2.16
C LEU A 113 1.37 -15.98 2.13
N LEU A 114 1.78 -15.43 3.28
CA LEU A 114 2.43 -14.12 3.39
C LEU A 114 3.89 -14.14 2.88
N LEU A 115 4.47 -15.33 2.68
CA LEU A 115 5.83 -15.52 2.18
C LEU A 115 5.92 -15.58 0.65
N LEU A 116 4.81 -15.44 -0.08
CA LEU A 116 4.87 -15.54 -1.53
C LEU A 116 5.29 -14.21 -2.15
N PRO A 117 6.34 -14.22 -2.99
CA PRO A 117 6.80 -13.02 -3.67
C PRO A 117 5.68 -12.53 -4.59
N VAL A 118 5.17 -11.33 -4.29
CA VAL A 118 4.34 -10.57 -5.25
C VAL A 118 5.21 -10.35 -6.49
N PRO A 119 4.77 -10.76 -7.70
CA PRO A 119 5.55 -10.60 -8.92
C PRO A 119 5.91 -9.13 -9.09
N ASP A 120 7.19 -8.86 -9.33
CA ASP A 120 7.67 -7.50 -9.56
C ASP A 120 6.87 -6.87 -10.70
N LEU A 121 6.15 -5.80 -10.37
CA LEU A 121 5.51 -4.94 -11.36
C LEU A 121 6.57 -3.96 -11.85
N SER A 122 7.48 -4.46 -12.69
CA SER A 122 8.33 -3.65 -13.58
C SER A 122 7.55 -3.23 -14.83
#